data_AF-A0A0B6XYQ2-F1
#
_entry.id   AF-A0A0B6XYQ2-F1
#
_cell.length_a   1.000
_cell.length_b   1.000
_cell.length_c   1.000
_cell.angle_alpha   90.00
_cell.angle_beta   90.00
_cell.angle_gamma   90.00
#
_symmetry.space_group_name_H-M   'P 1'
#
loop_
_entity.id
_entity.type
_entity.pdbx_description
1 polymer ?
#
loop_
_entity_poly.entity_id
_entity_poly.type
_entity_poly.pdbx_seq_one_letter_code
_entity_poly.pdbx_strand_id
1 'polypeptide(L)'
;LLPYTFHPDVAKVCIKYHKNMVTASYISPEMRDLHTAAKNAGITIMNEVGVDPGIDHMLAMQCFDEVSRSGGKVISYVSYCGGI
;
A
#
# COMPACT_ATOMS: atom_id res chain seq x y z
N LEU A 1 8.62 -5.08 -12.16
CA LEU A 1 7.75 -3.96 -11.72
C LEU A 1 7.80 -2.88 -12.78
N LEU A 2 6.65 -2.31 -13.13
CA LEU A 2 6.56 -1.22 -14.10
C LEU A 2 6.76 0.12 -13.39
N PRO A 3 7.08 1.20 -14.12
CA PRO A 3 6.96 2.56 -13.60
C PRO A 3 5.53 2.81 -13.08
N TYR A 4 5.42 3.53 -11.95
CA TYR A 4 4.15 3.70 -11.24
C TYR A 4 3.06 4.40 -12.07
N THR A 5 3.46 5.17 -13.10
CA THR A 5 2.58 5.83 -14.05
C THR A 5 1.68 4.87 -14.82
N PHE A 6 2.09 3.60 -14.95
CA PHE A 6 1.29 2.57 -15.64
C PHE A 6 0.34 1.81 -14.70
N HIS A 7 0.41 2.02 -13.39
CA HIS A 7 -0.43 1.29 -12.44
C HIS A 7 -1.94 1.50 -12.67
N PRO A 8 -2.45 2.73 -12.94
CA PRO A 8 -3.88 2.93 -13.18
C PRO A 8 -4.40 2.14 -14.39
N ASP A 9 -3.62 2.04 -15.45
CA ASP A 9 -4.03 1.32 -16.66
C ASP A 9 -4.04 -0.19 -16.45
N VAL A 10 -3.03 -0.72 -15.77
CA VAL A 10 -3.01 -2.14 -15.36
C VAL A 10 -4.18 -2.44 -14.40
N ALA A 11 -4.44 -1.55 -13.44
CA ALA A 11 -5.54 -1.71 -12.48
C ALA A 11 -6.91 -1.75 -13.17
N LYS A 12 -7.17 -0.89 -14.17
CA LYS A 12 -8.40 -0.94 -14.99
C LYS A 12 -8.56 -2.29 -15.70
N VAL A 13 -7.46 -2.84 -16.23
CA VAL A 13 -7.46 -4.18 -16.87
C VAL A 13 -7.74 -5.28 -15.84
N CYS A 14 -7.10 -5.23 -14.67
CA CYS A 14 -7.35 -6.14 -13.56
C CYS A 14 -8.81 -6.13 -13.10
N ILE A 15 -9.41 -4.93 -12.95
CA ILE A 15 -10.83 -4.76 -12.62
C ILE A 15 -11.71 -5.39 -13.71
N LYS A 16 -11.44 -5.12 -14.98
CA LYS A 16 -12.21 -5.66 -16.11
C LYS A 16 -12.23 -7.20 -16.14
N TYR A 17 -11.12 -7.84 -15.79
CA TYR A 17 -10.99 -9.30 -15.83
C TYR A 17 -11.08 -9.98 -14.47
N HIS A 18 -11.51 -9.24 -13.44
CA HIS A 18 -11.64 -9.74 -12.07
C HIS A 18 -10.37 -10.43 -11.57
N LYS A 19 -9.20 -9.78 -11.75
CA LYS A 19 -7.90 -10.27 -11.28
C LYS A 19 -7.36 -9.37 -10.18
N ASN A 20 -6.88 -9.98 -9.10
CA ASN A 20 -6.17 -9.27 -8.04
C ASN A 20 -4.85 -8.68 -8.57
N MET A 21 -4.36 -7.64 -7.92
CA MET A 21 -3.13 -6.92 -8.31
C MET A 21 -2.31 -6.56 -7.07
N VAL A 22 -0.99 -6.60 -7.20
CA VAL A 22 -0.05 -6.15 -6.15
C VAL A 22 0.99 -5.22 -6.78
N THR A 23 1.35 -4.13 -6.08
CA THR A 23 2.45 -3.23 -6.49
C THR A 23 3.33 -2.85 -5.29
N ALA A 24 4.59 -2.50 -5.59
CA ALA A 24 5.59 -2.07 -4.62
C ALA A 24 5.86 -0.55 -4.70
N SER A 25 4.83 0.24 -5.00
CA SER A 25 4.95 1.70 -5.11
C SER A 25 3.82 2.39 -4.37
N TYR A 26 4.03 3.66 -4.04
CA TYR A 26 3.01 4.54 -3.46
C TYR A 26 1.72 4.52 -4.26
N ILE A 27 0.61 4.66 -3.55
CA ILE A 27 -0.70 4.83 -4.16
C ILE A 27 -0.86 6.26 -4.73
N SER A 28 -1.05 6.37 -6.05
CA SER A 28 -1.33 7.65 -6.71
C SER A 28 -2.81 8.08 -6.51
N PRO A 29 -3.15 9.37 -6.68
CA PRO A 29 -4.55 9.81 -6.66
C PRO A 29 -5.44 9.04 -7.65
N GLU A 30 -4.96 8.83 -8.87
CA GLU A 30 -5.67 8.06 -9.91
C GLU A 30 -5.91 6.60 -9.50
N MET A 31 -4.96 5.99 -8.77
CA MET A 31 -5.17 4.64 -8.21
C MET A 31 -6.22 4.65 -7.10
N ARG A 32 -6.28 5.68 -6.25
CA ARG A 32 -7.31 5.81 -5.20
C ARG A 32 -8.71 5.91 -5.79
N ASP A 33 -8.86 6.62 -6.90
CA ASP A 33 -10.16 6.79 -7.58
C ASP A 33 -10.76 5.45 -8.07
N LEU A 34 -9.91 4.42 -8.26
CA LEU A 34 -10.35 3.08 -8.67
C LEU A 34 -10.85 2.20 -7.52
N HIS A 35 -10.79 2.65 -6.26
CA HIS A 35 -11.14 1.85 -5.08
C HIS A 35 -12.57 1.29 -5.13
N THR A 36 -13.55 2.14 -5.43
CA THR A 36 -14.96 1.71 -5.53
C THR A 36 -15.16 0.69 -6.65
N ALA A 37 -14.50 0.89 -7.79
CA ALA A 37 -14.57 -0.04 -8.92
C ALA A 37 -13.94 -1.40 -8.59
N ALA A 38 -12.78 -1.42 -7.92
CA ALA A 38 -12.13 -2.65 -7.46
C ALA A 38 -12.99 -3.43 -6.44
N LYS A 39 -13.60 -2.71 -5.48
CA LYS A 39 -14.55 -3.30 -4.52
C LYS A 39 -15.77 -3.91 -5.22
N ASN A 40 -16.38 -3.18 -6.15
CA ASN A 40 -17.55 -3.67 -6.88
C ASN A 40 -17.21 -4.87 -7.77
N ALA A 41 -16.00 -4.94 -8.31
CA ALA A 41 -15.50 -6.09 -9.06
C ALA A 41 -15.10 -7.29 -8.18
N GLY A 42 -15.13 -7.15 -6.85
CA GLY A 42 -14.80 -8.21 -5.90
C GLY A 42 -13.31 -8.58 -5.87
N ILE A 43 -12.42 -7.66 -6.25
CA ILE A 43 -10.97 -7.91 -6.29
C ILE A 43 -10.21 -7.10 -5.26
N THR A 44 -9.01 -7.55 -4.94
CA THR A 44 -8.05 -6.84 -4.10
C THR A 44 -6.92 -6.26 -4.95
N ILE A 45 -6.67 -4.96 -4.77
CA ILE A 45 -5.50 -4.27 -5.29
C ILE A 45 -4.68 -3.80 -4.08
N MET A 46 -3.49 -4.36 -3.89
CA MET A 46 -2.62 -4.04 -2.77
C MET A 46 -1.40 -3.25 -3.26
N ASN A 47 -1.26 -2.01 -2.79
CA ASN A 47 -0.11 -1.16 -3.11
C ASN A 47 0.89 -1.16 -1.95
N GLU A 48 2.02 -0.47 -2.14
CA GLU A 48 2.96 -0.19 -1.04
C GLU A 48 3.51 -1.45 -0.36
N VAL A 49 3.84 -2.47 -1.17
CA VAL A 49 4.42 -3.75 -0.70
C VAL A 49 5.88 -3.89 -1.17
N GLY A 50 6.70 -2.89 -0.89
CA GLY A 50 8.12 -2.84 -1.19
C GLY A 50 9.00 -2.76 0.05
N VAL A 51 10.14 -2.05 -0.07
CA VAL A 51 11.02 -1.72 1.07
C VAL A 51 10.55 -0.43 1.73
N ASP A 52 10.49 0.64 0.95
CA ASP A 52 9.97 1.96 1.28
C ASP A 52 9.29 2.51 0.00
N PRO A 53 7.95 2.44 -0.12
CA PRO A 53 7.00 2.04 0.90
C PRO A 53 6.79 0.50 0.97
N GLY A 54 6.68 -0.04 2.18
CA GLY A 54 6.28 -1.42 2.48
C GLY A 54 6.77 -1.91 3.84
N ILE A 55 8.00 -2.42 3.92
CA ILE A 55 8.58 -2.96 5.16
C ILE A 55 8.60 -1.88 6.26
N ASP A 56 8.89 -0.63 5.88
CA ASP A 56 8.81 0.51 6.79
C ASP A 56 7.42 0.65 7.44
N HIS A 57 6.33 0.52 6.65
CA HIS A 57 4.96 0.52 7.18
C HIS A 57 4.71 -0.67 8.12
N MET A 58 5.15 -1.86 7.75
CA MET A 58 4.91 -3.08 8.54
C MET A 58 5.58 -2.99 9.91
N LEU A 59 6.85 -2.57 9.96
CA LEU A 59 7.60 -2.42 11.20
C LEU A 59 7.04 -1.29 12.07
N ALA A 60 6.67 -0.16 11.47
CA ALA A 60 6.06 0.96 12.18
C ALA A 60 4.74 0.55 12.84
N MET A 61 3.83 -0.04 12.05
CA MET A 61 2.52 -0.46 12.55
C MET A 61 2.61 -1.55 13.60
N GLN A 62 3.53 -2.51 13.47
CA GLN A 62 3.75 -3.51 14.51
C GLN A 62 4.10 -2.84 15.85
N CYS A 63 5.07 -1.93 15.86
CA CYS A 63 5.47 -1.19 17.06
C CYS A 63 4.31 -0.36 17.64
N PHE A 64 3.57 0.35 16.77
CA PHE A 64 2.44 1.17 17.20
C PHE A 64 1.30 0.33 17.80
N ASP A 65 1.00 -0.82 17.20
CA ASP A 65 0.00 -1.76 17.71
C ASP A 65 0.40 -2.31 19.09
N GLU A 66 1.67 -2.68 19.29
CA GLU A 66 2.19 -3.16 20.57
C GLU A 66 2.06 -2.09 21.67
N VAL A 67 2.43 -0.85 21.37
CA VAL A 67 2.30 0.30 22.29
C VAL A 67 0.83 0.54 22.63
N SER A 68 -0.04 0.58 21.61
CA SER A 68 -1.48 0.81 21.77
C SER A 68 -2.15 -0.29 22.61
N ARG A 69 -1.85 -1.57 22.34
CA ARG A 69 -2.37 -2.72 23.10
C ARG A 69 -1.94 -2.70 24.57
N SER A 70 -0.80 -2.08 24.86
CA SER A 70 -0.29 -1.90 26.22
C SER A 70 -0.86 -0.66 26.92
N GLY A 71 -1.81 0.05 26.30
CA GLY A 71 -2.38 1.30 26.83
C GLY A 71 -1.45 2.51 26.72
N GLY A 72 -0.35 2.38 25.97
CA GLY A 72 0.62 3.44 25.75
C GLY A 72 0.22 4.39 24.63
N LYS A 73 1.02 5.45 24.45
CA LYS A 73 0.86 6.43 23.37
C LYS A 73 2.19 6.69 22.71
N VAL A 74 2.22 6.63 21.38
CA VAL A 74 3.38 7.04 20.58
C VAL A 74 3.50 8.57 20.65
N ILE A 75 4.58 9.07 21.23
CA ILE A 75 4.84 10.52 21.39
C ILE A 75 5.80 11.08 20.33
N SER A 76 6.62 10.22 19.72
CA SER A 76 7.52 10.54 18.62
C SER A 76 7.77 9.28 17.79
N TYR A 77 8.00 9.47 16.49
CA TYR A 77 8.39 8.42 15.55
C TYR A 77 9.39 8.98 14.57
N VAL A 78 10.51 8.27 14.39
CA VAL A 78 11.58 8.62 13.46
C VAL A 78 12.02 7.34 12.76
N SER A 79 12.03 7.34 11.43
CA SER A 79 12.45 6.21 10.61
C SER A 79 13.36 6.71 9.50
N TYR A 80 14.45 5.96 9.28
CA TYR A 80 15.43 6.23 8.23
C TYR A 80 15.57 4.97 7.38
N CYS A 81 15.57 5.13 6.06
CA CYS A 81 15.76 4.07 5.10
C CYS A 81 16.79 4.51 4.06
N GLY A 82 17.58 3.58 3.53
CA GLY A 82 18.57 3.86 2.49
C GLY A 82 19.05 2.57 1.83
N GLY A 83 19.01 2.53 0.50
CA GLY A 83 19.69 1.52 -0.30
C GLY A 83 21.05 2.04 -0.72
N ILE A 84 22.12 1.43 -0.23
CA ILE A 84 23.52 1.77 -0.53
C ILE A 84 24.27 0.55 -1.03
#